data_AF-A0A9R0QTX5-F1
#
_entry.id   AF-A0A9R0QTX5-F1
#
_cell.length_a   1.000
_cell.length_b   1.000
_cell.length_c   1.000
_cell.angle_alpha   90.00
_cell.angle_beta   90.00
_cell.angle_gamma   90.00
#
_symmetry.space_group_name_H-M   'P 1'
#
loop_
_entity.id
_entity.type
_entity.pdbx_description
1 polymer ?
#
loop_
_entity_poly.entity_id
_entity_poly.type
_entity_poly.pdbx_seq_one_letter_code
_entity_poly.pdbx_strand_id
1 'polypeptide(L)'
;MLPRTPPPTAPPGQLYQPFHPPPNPLPENYRNLDLTERLAVLRDRMGRWYEYAPLISSLSREGFTPASIEEATGMSGVEQNRLVVASQVRDSLISDDFPDDLLHYFDSYGGPDLLYELRFLNARQRIVATKHTIERRLESKGVRELARSMKDFPQRRGDEGWDAFDRHSAGDCLAYARFRLSREAIANEDRIPELERSLDVVETESARARVELEIEKAIKKAAGEEVEELEAEVDARPAVPVVRLMYGEISEASIVLLLPVVKETDGVKAVDLAPRRSQTDADLGIVEVDKGWWTRGYTCWRREGSWWWRGARSCWRKALARPQRRW
;
A
#
# COMPACT_ATOMS: atom_id res chain seq x y z
N MET A 1 2.94 13.57 -15.43
CA MET A 1 3.93 13.32 -14.36
C MET A 1 3.79 14.41 -13.32
N LEU A 2 3.47 14.08 -12.07
CA LEU A 2 3.42 15.07 -10.99
C LEU A 2 4.85 15.43 -10.54
N PRO A 3 5.16 16.70 -10.28
CA PRO A 3 6.48 17.11 -9.83
C PRO A 3 6.72 16.58 -8.41
N ARG A 4 7.71 15.70 -8.25
CA ARG A 4 8.24 15.33 -6.93
C ARG A 4 9.03 16.52 -6.40
N THR A 5 8.48 17.22 -5.41
CA THR A 5 9.26 18.15 -4.60
C THR A 5 10.33 17.36 -3.84
N PRO A 6 11.63 17.70 -3.97
CA PRO A 6 12.65 17.10 -3.12
C PRO A 6 12.38 17.43 -1.65
N PRO A 7 12.79 16.58 -0.71
CA PRO A 7 12.66 16.88 0.72
C PRO A 7 13.41 18.18 1.05
N PRO A 8 12.93 18.97 2.03
CA PRO A 8 13.58 20.22 2.40
C PRO A 8 14.99 19.91 2.95
N THR A 9 16.01 20.26 2.17
CA THR A 9 17.40 20.24 2.65
C THR A 9 17.54 21.34 3.68
N ALA A 10 17.98 20.98 4.89
CA ALA A 10 18.25 21.97 5.95
C ALA A 10 19.27 23.01 5.45
N PRO A 11 19.11 24.29 5.79
CA PRO A 11 20.08 25.33 5.44
C PRO A 11 21.47 24.99 6.02
N PRO A 12 22.56 25.39 5.34
CA PRO A 12 23.91 25.03 5.75
C PRO A 12 24.21 25.58 7.14
N GLY A 13 24.47 24.69 8.10
CA GLY A 13 24.78 25.01 9.50
C GLY A 13 23.78 24.48 10.54
N GLN A 14 22.61 23.99 10.12
CA GLN A 14 21.70 23.28 11.03
C GLN A 14 21.98 21.78 11.01
N LEU A 15 22.40 21.24 12.16
CA LEU A 15 22.42 19.80 12.40
C LEU A 15 21.02 19.23 12.13
N TYR A 16 20.96 18.07 11.48
CA TYR A 16 19.71 17.37 11.19
C TYR A 16 18.90 17.20 12.48
N GLN A 17 17.78 17.93 12.58
CA GLN A 17 16.79 17.69 13.62
C GLN A 17 15.83 16.62 13.09
N PRO A 18 15.69 15.48 13.77
CA PRO A 18 14.63 14.54 13.49
C PRO A 18 13.29 15.28 13.48
N PHE A 19 12.40 14.92 12.56
CA PHE A 19 11.08 15.55 12.48
C PHE A 19 10.33 15.42 13.81
N HIS A 20 10.09 16.55 14.47
CA HIS A 20 9.22 16.64 15.63
C HIS A 20 7.83 17.09 15.15
N PRO A 21 6.76 16.30 15.35
CA PRO A 21 5.42 16.74 15.01
C PRO A 21 5.07 18.04 15.77
N PRO A 22 4.24 18.93 15.19
CA PRO A 22 3.88 20.20 15.80
C PRO A 22 3.24 19.99 17.18
N PRO A 23 3.45 20.93 18.11
CA PRO A 23 3.03 20.77 19.50
C PRO A 23 1.51 20.70 19.61
N ASN A 24 0.98 19.64 20.24
CA ASN A 24 -0.30 19.75 20.91
C ASN A 24 -0.08 20.60 22.17
N PRO A 25 -0.75 21.77 22.30
CA PRO A 25 -0.63 22.58 23.49
C PRO A 25 -1.16 21.77 24.69
N LEU A 26 -0.39 21.73 25.77
CA LEU A 26 -0.87 21.12 27.01
C LEU A 26 -2.13 21.86 27.49
N PRO A 27 -3.17 21.15 27.95
CA PRO A 27 -4.29 21.75 28.66
C PRO A 27 -3.79 22.62 29.81
N GLU A 28 -4.47 23.74 30.08
CA GLU A 28 -4.06 24.70 31.12
C GLU A 28 -3.88 24.03 32.48
N ASN A 29 -4.73 23.06 32.79
CA ASN A 29 -4.72 22.26 34.03
C ASN A 29 -3.41 21.50 34.27
N TYR A 30 -2.64 21.20 33.21
CA TYR A 30 -1.43 20.40 33.30
C TYR A 30 -0.14 21.16 33.02
N ARG A 31 -0.22 22.45 32.64
CA ARG A 31 0.96 23.26 32.30
C ARG A 31 1.87 23.50 33.50
N ASN A 32 1.28 23.73 34.66
CA ASN A 32 2.01 24.14 35.87
C ASN A 32 2.41 22.97 36.77
N LEU A 33 2.05 21.73 36.40
CA LEU A 33 2.40 20.56 37.18
C LEU A 33 3.89 20.24 37.08
N ASP A 34 4.46 19.78 38.20
CA ASP A 34 5.84 19.27 38.24
C ASP A 34 5.96 17.88 37.56
N LEU A 35 7.19 17.37 37.42
CA LEU A 35 7.42 16.08 36.77
C LEU A 35 6.72 14.92 37.50
N THR A 36 6.74 14.92 38.83
CA THR A 36 6.17 13.84 39.66
C THR A 36 4.66 13.82 39.56
N GLU A 37 4.03 15.00 39.57
CA GLU A 37 2.60 15.21 39.39
C GLU A 37 2.16 14.79 37.98
N ARG A 38 2.90 15.15 36.93
CA ARG A 38 2.61 14.71 35.55
C ARG A 38 2.65 13.19 35.41
N LEU A 39 3.66 12.55 36.00
CA LEU A 39 3.76 11.08 36.00
C LEU A 39 2.65 10.43 36.83
N ALA A 40 2.22 11.05 37.94
CA ALA A 40 1.08 10.59 38.73
C ALA A 40 -0.23 10.67 37.92
N VAL A 41 -0.49 11.78 37.23
CA VAL A 41 -1.67 11.92 36.34
C VAL A 41 -1.72 10.79 35.30
N LEU A 42 -0.58 10.48 34.67
CA LEU A 42 -0.50 9.39 33.70
C LEU A 42 -0.70 8.02 34.36
N ARG A 43 -0.02 7.75 35.47
CA ARG A 43 -0.12 6.47 36.20
C ARG A 43 -1.55 6.18 36.66
N ASP A 44 -2.21 7.17 37.23
CA ASP A 44 -3.54 7.03 37.83
C ASP A 44 -4.66 7.29 36.80
N ARG A 45 -4.31 7.59 35.54
CA ARG A 45 -5.23 7.91 34.43
C ARG A 45 -6.24 9.01 34.81
N MET A 46 -5.76 10.06 35.46
CA MET A 46 -6.61 11.15 35.94
C MET A 46 -7.09 12.01 34.77
N GLY A 47 -8.40 12.15 34.62
CA GLY A 47 -9.04 12.93 33.57
C GLY A 47 -9.42 12.10 32.34
N ARG A 48 -9.80 12.78 31.26
CA ARG A 48 -10.13 12.12 29.99
C ARG A 48 -8.87 11.76 29.23
N TRP A 49 -8.95 10.70 28.43
CA TRP A 49 -7.79 10.17 27.71
C TRP A 49 -7.11 11.20 26.80
N TYR A 50 -7.89 12.10 26.19
CA TYR A 50 -7.38 13.15 25.31
C TYR A 50 -6.80 14.34 26.08
N GLU A 51 -7.11 14.49 27.37
CA GLU A 51 -6.57 15.57 28.21
C GLU A 51 -5.16 15.22 28.68
N TYR A 52 -4.93 13.98 29.12
CA TYR A 52 -3.61 13.55 29.58
C TYR A 52 -2.71 13.05 28.45
N ALA A 53 -3.22 12.66 27.28
CA ALA A 53 -2.40 12.21 26.14
C ALA A 53 -1.30 13.22 25.71
N PRO A 54 -1.55 14.55 25.68
CA PRO A 54 -0.51 15.54 25.41
C PRO A 54 0.68 15.52 26.39
N LEU A 55 0.49 15.07 27.63
CA LEU A 55 1.58 14.93 28.62
C LEU A 55 2.64 13.95 28.14
N ILE A 56 2.25 12.85 27.50
CA ILE A 56 3.16 11.84 26.94
C ILE A 56 4.08 12.49 25.92
N SER A 57 3.53 13.35 25.05
CA SER A 57 4.30 14.08 24.05
C SER A 57 5.18 15.17 24.68
N SER A 58 4.79 15.75 25.82
CA SER A 58 5.65 16.69 26.58
C SER A 58 6.84 15.96 27.20
N LEU A 59 6.60 14.86 27.90
CA LEU A 59 7.65 14.05 28.52
C LEU A 59 8.64 13.51 27.48
N SER A 60 8.15 13.07 26.32
CA SER A 60 9.04 12.62 25.24
C SER A 60 9.95 13.74 24.73
N ARG A 61 9.47 14.99 24.67
CA ARG A 61 10.28 16.16 24.31
C ARG A 61 11.30 16.54 25.38
N GLU A 62 10.98 16.25 26.65
CA GLU A 62 11.89 16.44 27.79
C GLU A 62 12.96 15.33 27.91
N GLY A 63 12.94 14.33 27.00
CA GLY A 63 13.96 13.29 26.90
C GLY A 63 13.55 11.93 27.48
N PHE A 64 12.31 11.78 27.95
CA PHE A 64 11.80 10.49 28.40
C PHE A 64 11.58 9.55 27.21
N THR A 65 12.02 8.30 27.35
CA THR A 65 11.75 7.27 26.35
C THR A 65 10.40 6.60 26.67
N PRO A 66 9.70 6.01 25.68
CA PRO A 66 8.47 5.29 25.96
C PRO A 66 8.63 4.20 27.03
N ALA A 67 9.80 3.54 27.08
CA ALA A 67 10.12 2.53 28.09
C ALA A 67 10.24 3.13 29.51
N SER A 68 10.85 4.31 29.66
CA SER A 68 10.94 4.95 30.99
C SER A 68 9.59 5.49 31.46
N ILE A 69 8.73 5.94 30.55
CA ILE A 69 7.33 6.30 30.87
C ILE A 69 6.55 5.05 31.29
N GLU A 70 6.72 3.93 30.59
CA GLU A 70 6.07 2.66 30.92
C GLU A 70 6.47 2.17 32.31
N GLU A 71 7.75 2.22 32.66
CA GLU A 71 8.25 1.84 33.98
C GLU A 71 7.64 2.71 35.10
N ALA A 72 7.48 4.01 34.86
CA ALA A 72 6.94 4.94 35.85
C ALA A 72 5.40 4.91 35.98
N THR A 73 4.68 4.55 34.91
CA THR A 73 3.22 4.76 34.80
C THR A 73 2.42 3.49 34.49
N GLY A 74 3.09 2.40 34.11
CA GLY A 74 2.45 1.17 33.59
C GLY A 74 1.83 1.33 32.20
N MET A 75 2.01 2.46 31.52
CA MET A 75 1.52 2.69 30.15
C MET A 75 2.40 2.01 29.12
N SER A 76 1.89 0.98 28.43
CA SER A 76 2.68 0.35 27.38
C SER A 76 3.06 1.34 26.28
N GLY A 77 4.24 1.19 25.67
CA GLY A 77 4.64 2.04 24.53
C GLY A 77 3.62 2.05 23.36
N VAL A 78 2.88 0.94 23.18
CA VAL A 78 1.79 0.84 22.19
C VAL A 78 0.59 1.70 22.57
N GLU A 79 0.17 1.66 23.84
CA GLU A 79 -0.90 2.49 24.39
C GLU A 79 -0.53 3.97 24.32
N GLN A 80 0.71 4.32 24.68
CA GLN A 80 1.22 5.69 24.60
C GLN A 80 1.10 6.28 23.18
N ASN A 81 1.61 5.55 22.17
CA ASN A 81 1.51 5.96 20.78
C ASN A 81 0.04 6.08 20.33
N ARG A 82 -0.80 5.14 20.75
CA ARG A 82 -2.22 5.15 20.41
C ARG A 82 -2.93 6.40 20.92
N LEU A 83 -2.76 6.71 22.20
CA LEU A 83 -3.38 7.87 22.85
C LEU A 83 -2.93 9.19 22.23
N VAL A 84 -1.62 9.34 21.99
CA VAL A 84 -1.07 10.55 21.36
C VAL A 84 -1.66 10.75 19.98
N VAL A 85 -1.62 9.74 19.12
CA VAL A 85 -2.14 9.86 17.75
C VAL A 85 -3.66 10.03 17.74
N ALA A 86 -4.39 9.30 18.58
CA ALA A 86 -5.83 9.46 18.68
C ALA A 86 -6.22 10.86 19.15
N SER A 87 -5.44 11.48 20.06
CA SER A 87 -5.70 12.85 20.53
C SER A 87 -5.55 13.85 19.40
N GLN A 88 -4.51 13.71 18.57
CA GLN A 88 -4.32 14.53 17.37
C GLN A 88 -5.43 14.35 16.33
N VAL A 89 -5.96 13.12 16.19
CA VAL A 89 -7.12 12.87 15.33
C VAL A 89 -8.36 13.55 15.90
N ARG A 90 -8.61 13.45 17.21
CA ARG A 90 -9.70 14.15 17.90
C ARG A 90 -9.61 15.66 17.72
N ASP A 91 -8.43 16.24 17.91
CA ASP A 91 -8.20 17.68 17.74
C ASP A 91 -8.50 18.13 16.30
N SER A 92 -8.20 17.29 15.31
CA SER A 92 -8.55 17.58 13.91
C SER A 92 -10.05 17.50 13.59
N LEU A 93 -10.86 16.93 14.50
CA LEU A 93 -12.32 16.94 14.39
C LEU A 93 -12.94 18.20 14.98
N ILE A 94 -12.24 18.91 15.88
CA ILE A 94 -12.69 20.18 16.47
C ILE A 94 -12.67 21.25 15.36
N SER A 95 -13.78 21.33 14.64
CA SER A 95 -14.01 22.22 13.51
C SER A 95 -15.52 22.44 13.36
N ASP A 96 -15.94 23.57 12.76
CA ASP A 96 -17.35 23.93 12.60
C ASP A 96 -18.20 22.85 11.87
N ASP A 97 -17.54 21.95 11.12
CA ASP A 97 -18.17 20.91 10.30
C ASP A 97 -18.53 19.62 11.08
N PHE A 98 -18.06 19.46 12.32
CA PHE A 98 -18.33 18.28 13.16
C PHE A 98 -19.10 18.65 14.43
N PRO A 99 -20.28 18.03 14.69
CA PRO A 99 -21.10 18.38 15.84
C PRO A 99 -20.47 17.89 17.16
N ASP A 100 -20.42 18.78 18.15
CA ASP A 100 -19.84 18.51 19.47
C ASP A 100 -20.48 17.31 20.19
N ASP A 101 -21.80 17.11 20.00
CA ASP A 101 -22.54 15.99 20.58
C ASP A 101 -21.98 14.62 20.15
N LEU A 102 -21.51 14.52 18.90
CA LEU A 102 -20.91 13.27 18.38
C LEU A 102 -19.48 13.06 18.89
N LEU A 103 -18.82 14.13 19.36
CA LEU A 103 -17.45 14.06 19.84
C LEU A 103 -17.38 13.33 21.20
N HIS A 104 -18.43 13.47 22.01
CA HIS A 104 -18.61 12.75 23.28
C HIS A 104 -18.67 11.23 23.12
N TYR A 105 -19.03 10.71 21.94
CA TYR A 105 -18.98 9.28 21.66
C TYR A 105 -17.60 8.67 21.93
N PHE A 106 -16.54 9.43 21.67
CA PHE A 106 -15.15 8.99 21.84
C PHE A 106 -14.58 9.25 23.24
N ASP A 107 -15.35 9.82 24.17
CA ASP A 107 -14.88 10.06 25.54
C ASP A 107 -14.74 8.77 26.37
N SER A 108 -15.27 7.65 25.84
CA SER A 108 -15.15 6.30 26.40
C SER A 108 -13.75 5.70 26.22
N TYR A 109 -13.40 4.70 27.03
CA TYR A 109 -12.08 4.05 27.01
C TYR A 109 -11.70 3.40 25.66
N GLY A 110 -12.69 2.99 24.85
CA GLY A 110 -12.48 2.46 23.50
C GLY A 110 -12.38 3.51 22.39
N GLY A 111 -12.63 4.79 22.70
CA GLY A 111 -12.54 5.89 21.73
C GLY A 111 -11.16 6.01 21.05
N PRO A 112 -10.04 5.91 21.79
CA PRO A 112 -8.70 5.94 21.20
C PRO A 112 -8.47 4.87 20.13
N ASP A 113 -9.01 3.65 20.33
CA ASP A 113 -8.84 2.55 19.39
C ASP A 113 -9.49 2.85 18.04
N LEU A 114 -10.64 3.52 18.04
CA LEU A 114 -11.35 3.91 16.82
C LEU A 114 -10.64 5.05 16.11
N LEU A 115 -10.31 6.13 16.83
CA LEU A 115 -9.68 7.31 16.24
C LEU A 115 -8.26 7.04 15.73
N TYR A 116 -7.53 6.13 16.39
CA TYR A 116 -6.18 5.75 15.96
C TYR A 116 -6.14 5.15 14.54
N GLU A 117 -7.18 4.43 14.14
CA GLU A 117 -7.26 3.82 12.80
C GLU A 117 -7.49 4.85 11.70
N LEU A 118 -8.06 6.01 12.03
CA LEU A 118 -8.32 7.12 11.09
C LEU A 118 -7.08 8.01 10.82
N ARG A 119 -5.93 7.73 11.46
CA ARG A 119 -4.73 8.60 11.41
C ARG A 119 -4.21 8.93 10.01
N PHE A 120 -4.42 8.04 9.03
CA PHE A 120 -3.91 8.19 7.66
C PHE A 120 -4.78 9.06 6.74
N LEU A 121 -5.98 9.41 7.22
CA LEU A 121 -6.95 10.26 6.52
C LEU A 121 -6.63 11.74 6.73
N ASN A 122 -7.04 12.59 5.78
CA ASN A 122 -6.99 14.04 5.95
C ASN A 122 -8.14 14.54 6.85
N ALA A 123 -8.11 15.80 7.30
CA ALA A 123 -9.12 16.35 8.22
C ALA A 123 -10.57 16.19 7.73
N ARG A 124 -10.84 16.53 6.45
CA ARG A 124 -12.18 16.37 5.85
C ARG A 124 -12.64 14.91 5.81
N GLN A 125 -11.75 13.99 5.44
CA GLN A 125 -12.03 12.56 5.41
C GLN A 125 -12.25 12.01 6.83
N ARG A 126 -11.53 12.51 7.84
CA ARG A 126 -11.73 12.12 9.24
C ARG A 126 -13.14 12.46 9.71
N ILE A 127 -13.67 13.64 9.37
CA ILE A 127 -15.04 14.06 9.71
C ILE A 127 -16.06 13.07 9.13
N VAL A 128 -15.97 12.79 7.83
CA VAL A 128 -16.90 11.87 7.14
C VAL A 128 -16.77 10.44 7.67
N ALA A 129 -15.54 9.93 7.83
CA ALA A 129 -15.29 8.60 8.37
C ALA A 129 -15.79 8.43 9.81
N THR A 130 -15.66 9.49 10.62
CA THR A 130 -16.09 9.50 12.03
C THR A 130 -17.61 9.45 12.14
N LYS A 131 -18.33 10.26 11.34
CA LYS A 131 -19.80 10.22 11.27
C LYS A 131 -20.28 8.81 10.89
N HIS A 132 -19.73 8.25 9.82
CA HIS A 132 -20.07 6.90 9.38
C HIS A 132 -19.75 5.82 10.43
N THR A 133 -18.62 5.96 11.14
CA THR A 133 -18.22 5.05 12.23
C THR A 133 -19.24 5.03 13.37
N ILE A 134 -19.78 6.19 13.74
CA ILE A 134 -20.79 6.32 14.80
C ILE A 134 -22.13 5.74 14.32
N GLU A 135 -22.57 6.13 13.12
CA GLU A 135 -23.84 5.70 12.52
C GLU A 135 -23.93 4.18 12.37
N ARG A 136 -22.86 3.54 11.86
CA ARG A 136 -22.79 2.08 11.67
C ARG A 136 -22.24 1.33 12.88
N ARG A 137 -21.89 2.03 13.98
CA ARG A 137 -21.29 1.46 15.20
C ARG A 137 -20.12 0.53 14.91
N LEU A 138 -19.18 0.98 14.10
CA LEU A 138 -18.05 0.15 13.67
C LEU A 138 -17.07 -0.11 14.83
N GLU A 139 -16.57 -1.34 14.89
CA GLU A 139 -15.44 -1.71 15.75
C GLU A 139 -14.10 -1.27 15.11
N SER A 140 -13.02 -1.28 15.89
CA SER A 140 -11.67 -0.86 15.45
C SER A 140 -11.21 -1.54 14.15
N LYS A 141 -11.52 -2.83 13.97
CA LYS A 141 -11.21 -3.55 12.73
C LYS A 141 -11.97 -2.99 11.52
N GLY A 142 -13.26 -2.69 11.69
CA GLY A 142 -14.10 -2.08 10.65
C GLY A 142 -13.67 -0.65 10.33
N VAL A 143 -13.31 0.14 11.34
CA VAL A 143 -12.77 1.49 11.15
C VAL A 143 -11.44 1.46 10.38
N ARG A 144 -10.58 0.49 10.65
CA ARG A 144 -9.33 0.27 9.89
C ARG A 144 -9.60 -0.07 8.43
N GLU A 145 -10.57 -0.95 8.17
CA GLU A 145 -10.99 -1.31 6.81
C GLU A 145 -11.50 -0.06 6.08
N LEU A 146 -12.41 0.70 6.70
CA LEU A 146 -12.94 1.95 6.17
C LEU A 146 -11.83 2.96 5.83
N ALA A 147 -10.91 3.20 6.77
CA ALA A 147 -9.81 4.14 6.57
C ALA A 147 -8.90 3.74 5.41
N ARG A 148 -8.63 2.43 5.25
CA ARG A 148 -7.87 1.91 4.11
C ARG A 148 -8.63 2.10 2.81
N SER A 149 -9.92 1.77 2.78
CA SER A 149 -10.77 1.91 1.59
C SER A 149 -10.86 3.36 1.12
N MET A 150 -11.09 4.32 2.03
CA MET A 150 -11.10 5.75 1.70
C MET A 150 -9.74 6.28 1.22
N LYS A 151 -8.63 5.67 1.66
CA LYS A 151 -7.28 6.05 1.23
C LYS A 151 -6.92 5.47 -0.12
N ASP A 152 -7.34 4.24 -0.38
CA ASP A 152 -7.09 3.49 -1.61
C ASP A 152 -7.96 4.00 -2.77
N PHE A 153 -9.22 4.38 -2.50
CA PHE A 153 -10.21 4.76 -3.53
C PHE A 153 -9.68 5.76 -4.59
N PRO A 154 -9.02 6.88 -4.24
CA PRO A 154 -8.56 7.83 -5.24
C PRO A 154 -7.41 7.30 -6.12
N GLN A 155 -6.69 6.27 -5.67
CA GLN A 155 -5.60 5.64 -6.41
C GLN A 155 -6.10 4.63 -7.46
N ARG A 156 -7.38 4.22 -7.36
CA ARG A 156 -8.04 3.25 -8.25
C ARG A 156 -8.77 3.90 -9.42
N ARG A 157 -8.49 5.18 -9.69
CA ARG A 157 -9.12 5.89 -10.79
C ARG A 157 -8.83 5.20 -12.12
N GLY A 158 -9.89 4.88 -12.85
CA GLY A 158 -9.83 4.16 -14.14
C GLY A 158 -10.05 2.65 -14.03
N ASP A 159 -10.17 2.12 -12.81
CA ASP A 159 -10.64 0.75 -12.61
C ASP A 159 -12.15 0.67 -12.93
N GLU A 160 -12.62 -0.44 -13.48
CA GLU A 160 -14.01 -0.55 -13.90
C GLU A 160 -14.98 -0.49 -12.71
N GLY A 161 -16.06 0.26 -12.89
CA GLY A 161 -17.07 0.51 -11.86
C GLY A 161 -16.70 1.65 -10.92
N TRP A 162 -15.47 2.19 -10.98
CA TRP A 162 -15.02 3.28 -10.09
C TRP A 162 -15.89 4.54 -10.18
N ASP A 163 -16.30 4.93 -11.39
CA ASP A 163 -17.09 6.15 -11.62
C ASP A 163 -18.50 6.12 -11.00
N ALA A 164 -18.99 4.93 -10.61
CA ALA A 164 -20.31 4.78 -9.99
C ALA A 164 -20.33 5.11 -8.49
N PHE A 165 -19.16 5.15 -7.84
CA PHE A 165 -19.03 5.35 -6.39
C PHE A 165 -18.50 6.75 -6.08
N ASP A 166 -19.03 7.38 -5.04
CA ASP A 166 -18.56 8.70 -4.62
C ASP A 166 -17.33 8.61 -3.69
N ARG A 167 -16.33 9.46 -3.96
CA ARG A 167 -15.14 9.63 -3.13
C ARG A 167 -15.44 10.31 -1.79
N HIS A 168 -16.47 11.15 -1.75
CA HIS A 168 -16.80 11.93 -0.55
C HIS A 168 -17.64 11.14 0.45
N SER A 169 -18.33 10.10 -0.01
CA SER A 169 -19.01 9.13 0.84
C SER A 169 -18.05 8.09 1.43
N ALA A 170 -18.10 7.91 2.75
CA ALA A 170 -17.34 6.90 3.47
C ALA A 170 -17.85 5.48 3.12
N GLY A 171 -19.18 5.32 3.11
CA GLY A 171 -19.83 4.06 2.76
C GLY A 171 -19.52 3.59 1.34
N ASP A 172 -19.57 4.49 0.36
CA ASP A 172 -19.24 4.15 -1.04
C ASP A 172 -17.78 3.76 -1.23
N CYS A 173 -16.84 4.44 -0.57
CA CYS A 173 -15.43 4.04 -0.61
C CYS A 173 -15.23 2.61 -0.09
N LEU A 174 -15.93 2.24 1.00
CA LEU A 174 -15.89 0.89 1.56
C LEU A 174 -16.62 -0.13 0.67
N ALA A 175 -17.78 0.24 0.13
CA ALA A 175 -18.54 -0.56 -0.82
C ALA A 175 -17.70 -0.89 -2.04
N TYR A 176 -16.97 0.09 -2.59
CA TYR A 176 -16.09 -0.10 -3.73
C TYR A 176 -14.93 -1.07 -3.44
N ALA A 177 -14.35 -1.03 -2.24
CA ALA A 177 -13.32 -1.99 -1.85
C ALA A 177 -13.86 -3.43 -1.86
N ARG A 178 -15.08 -3.66 -1.34
CA ARG A 178 -15.76 -4.96 -1.36
C ARG A 178 -16.18 -5.39 -2.77
N PHE A 179 -16.66 -4.43 -3.56
CA PHE A 179 -16.97 -4.61 -4.97
C PHE A 179 -15.75 -5.13 -5.75
N ARG A 180 -14.57 -4.55 -5.53
CA ARG A 180 -13.32 -5.02 -6.15
C ARG A 180 -12.94 -6.43 -5.70
N LEU A 181 -13.05 -6.73 -4.41
CA LEU A 181 -12.78 -8.09 -3.88
C LEU A 181 -13.69 -9.14 -4.53
N SER A 182 -14.96 -8.82 -4.75
CA SER A 182 -15.90 -9.72 -5.41
C SER A 182 -15.48 -10.11 -6.85
N ARG A 183 -14.74 -9.22 -7.53
CA ARG A 183 -14.24 -9.45 -8.90
C ARG A 183 -12.94 -10.25 -8.93
N GLU A 184 -12.16 -10.17 -7.85
CA GLU A 184 -10.95 -10.96 -7.65
C GLU A 184 -11.29 -12.39 -7.18
N ALA A 185 -12.53 -12.62 -6.72
CA ALA A 185 -13.01 -13.93 -6.34
C ALA A 185 -13.09 -14.89 -7.55
N ILE A 186 -12.49 -16.07 -7.38
CA ILE A 186 -12.46 -17.10 -8.43
C ILE A 186 -13.81 -17.83 -8.53
N ALA A 187 -14.45 -18.08 -7.38
CA ALA A 187 -15.72 -18.79 -7.29
C ALA A 187 -16.91 -17.81 -7.25
N ASN A 188 -18.00 -18.16 -7.93
CA ASN A 188 -19.25 -17.41 -7.86
C ASN A 188 -19.84 -17.37 -6.43
N GLU A 189 -19.60 -18.43 -5.65
CA GLU A 189 -20.04 -18.56 -4.26
C GLU A 189 -19.41 -17.53 -3.33
N ASP A 190 -18.16 -17.10 -3.61
CA ASP A 190 -17.49 -16.05 -2.86
C ASP A 190 -17.82 -14.64 -3.38
N ARG A 191 -18.19 -14.53 -4.66
CA ARG A 191 -18.52 -13.25 -5.31
C ARG A 191 -19.80 -12.63 -4.77
N ILE A 192 -20.88 -13.41 -4.65
CA ILE A 192 -22.20 -12.90 -4.23
C ILE A 192 -22.14 -12.34 -2.79
N PRO A 193 -21.58 -13.06 -1.78
CA PRO A 193 -21.49 -12.54 -0.42
C PRO A 193 -20.67 -11.25 -0.31
N GLU A 194 -19.59 -11.09 -1.10
CA GLU A 194 -18.83 -9.83 -1.09
C GLU A 194 -19.61 -8.66 -1.72
N LEU A 195 -20.44 -8.93 -2.73
CA LEU A 195 -21.35 -7.94 -3.30
C LEU A 195 -22.49 -7.58 -2.33
N GLU A 196 -23.05 -8.55 -1.61
CA GLU A 196 -24.05 -8.30 -0.57
C GLU A 196 -23.46 -7.42 0.56
N ARG A 197 -22.25 -7.73 1.02
CA ARG A 197 -21.54 -6.89 1.98
C ARG A 197 -21.23 -5.49 1.41
N SER A 198 -21.05 -5.36 0.10
CA SER A 198 -20.90 -4.05 -0.56
C SER A 198 -22.21 -3.25 -0.48
N LEU A 199 -23.35 -3.91 -0.74
CA LEU A 199 -24.68 -3.33 -0.69
C LEU A 199 -25.07 -2.84 0.71
N ASP A 200 -24.64 -3.54 1.76
CA ASP A 200 -24.93 -3.17 3.16
C ASP A 200 -24.38 -1.79 3.56
N VAL A 201 -23.25 -1.40 2.98
CA VAL A 201 -22.48 -0.20 3.36
C VAL A 201 -22.61 0.94 2.35
N VAL A 202 -23.16 0.68 1.17
CA VAL A 202 -23.34 1.68 0.11
C VAL A 202 -24.24 2.83 0.57
N GLU A 203 -23.95 4.05 0.13
CA GLU A 203 -24.71 5.26 0.50
C GLU A 203 -25.34 5.94 -0.72
N THR A 204 -24.69 5.93 -1.88
CA THR A 204 -25.25 6.55 -3.09
C THR A 204 -26.07 5.59 -3.93
N GLU A 205 -27.10 6.13 -4.59
CA GLU A 205 -27.98 5.34 -5.45
C GLU A 205 -27.27 4.86 -6.72
N SER A 206 -26.30 5.63 -7.25
CA SER A 206 -25.49 5.21 -8.40
C SER A 206 -24.63 3.99 -8.07
N ALA A 207 -24.01 3.99 -6.89
CA ALA A 207 -23.21 2.88 -6.42
C ALA A 207 -24.09 1.65 -6.14
N ARG A 208 -25.25 1.84 -5.49
CA ARG A 208 -26.23 0.77 -5.25
C ARG A 208 -26.66 0.09 -6.55
N ALA A 209 -27.10 0.86 -7.54
CA ALA A 209 -27.53 0.33 -8.83
C ALA A 209 -26.41 -0.45 -9.55
N ARG A 210 -25.16 0.01 -9.42
CA ARG A 210 -24.00 -0.70 -9.99
C ARG A 210 -23.73 -2.03 -9.29
N VAL A 211 -23.82 -2.08 -7.96
CA VAL A 211 -23.65 -3.31 -7.18
C VAL A 211 -24.77 -4.31 -7.48
N GLU A 212 -26.03 -3.86 -7.52
CA GLU A 212 -27.20 -4.70 -7.83
C GLU A 212 -27.09 -5.32 -9.22
N LEU A 213 -26.69 -4.54 -10.22
CA LEU A 213 -26.47 -5.03 -11.59
C LEU A 213 -25.40 -6.12 -11.63
N GLU A 214 -24.33 -6.01 -10.85
CA GLU A 214 -23.29 -7.04 -10.77
C GLU A 214 -23.75 -8.28 -9.98
N ILE A 215 -24.63 -8.13 -8.99
CA ILE A 215 -25.29 -9.27 -8.31
C ILE A 215 -26.17 -10.02 -9.31
N GLU A 216 -27.00 -9.33 -10.09
CA GLU A 216 -27.85 -9.97 -11.10
C GLU A 216 -27.02 -10.73 -12.15
N LYS A 217 -25.95 -10.11 -12.66
CA LYS A 217 -25.00 -10.79 -13.56
C LYS A 217 -24.37 -12.01 -12.87
N ALA A 218 -24.06 -11.90 -11.58
CA ALA A 218 -23.45 -12.99 -10.84
C ALA A 218 -24.39 -14.19 -10.69
N ILE A 219 -25.67 -13.94 -10.42
CA ILE A 219 -26.72 -14.96 -10.32
C ILE A 219 -26.97 -15.61 -11.69
N LYS A 220 -27.10 -14.84 -12.77
CA LYS A 220 -27.29 -15.38 -14.13
C LYS A 220 -26.12 -16.28 -14.55
N LYS A 221 -24.89 -15.85 -14.27
CA LYS A 221 -23.68 -16.65 -14.53
C LYS A 221 -23.65 -17.94 -13.69
N ALA A 222 -24.13 -17.90 -12.45
CA ALA A 222 -24.25 -19.10 -11.62
C ALA A 222 -25.36 -20.05 -12.12
N ALA A 223 -26.43 -19.51 -12.70
CA ALA A 223 -27.51 -20.27 -13.34
C ALA A 223 -27.14 -20.84 -14.73
N GLY A 224 -25.96 -20.51 -15.27
CA GLY A 224 -25.50 -20.98 -16.58
C GLY A 224 -26.13 -20.26 -17.78
N GLU A 225 -26.76 -19.11 -17.56
CA GLU A 225 -27.28 -18.26 -18.65
C GLU A 225 -26.13 -17.47 -19.30
N GLU A 226 -26.17 -17.32 -20.63
CA GLU A 226 -25.28 -16.41 -21.35
C GLU A 226 -25.59 -14.97 -20.93
N VAL A 227 -24.75 -14.44 -20.05
CA VAL A 227 -24.74 -13.01 -19.74
C VAL A 227 -24.10 -12.32 -20.93
N GLU A 228 -24.86 -11.55 -21.70
CA GLU A 228 -24.29 -10.56 -22.62
C GLU A 228 -23.39 -9.64 -21.77
N GLU A 229 -22.09 -9.89 -21.79
CA GLU A 229 -21.10 -8.92 -21.36
C GLU A 229 -21.26 -7.76 -22.34
N LEU A 230 -22.17 -6.83 -22.02
CA LEU A 230 -22.27 -5.53 -22.68
C LEU A 230 -20.85 -5.06 -22.87
N GLU A 231 -20.45 -4.97 -24.14
CA GLU A 231 -19.09 -4.75 -24.60
C GLU A 231 -18.43 -3.64 -23.77
N ALA A 232 -17.77 -4.03 -22.68
CA ALA A 232 -16.68 -3.25 -22.10
C ALA A 232 -15.49 -3.50 -23.04
N GLU A 233 -15.68 -3.12 -24.29
CA GLU A 233 -14.67 -3.17 -25.31
C GLU A 233 -13.59 -2.16 -24.93
N VAL A 234 -12.37 -2.68 -24.86
CA VAL A 234 -11.11 -1.94 -25.00
C VAL A 234 -10.60 -1.18 -23.77
N ASP A 235 -10.35 -1.84 -22.64
CA ASP A 235 -9.11 -1.59 -21.89
C ASP A 235 -8.74 -2.68 -20.84
N ALA A 236 -9.12 -3.94 -21.09
CA ALA A 236 -8.48 -5.04 -20.38
C ALA A 236 -6.99 -5.04 -20.77
N ARG A 237 -6.16 -4.38 -19.95
CA ARG A 237 -4.71 -4.31 -20.14
C ARG A 237 -4.23 -5.73 -20.44
N PRO A 238 -3.50 -5.93 -21.55
CA PRO A 238 -3.07 -7.28 -21.94
C PRO A 238 -2.38 -7.91 -20.74
N ALA A 239 -2.83 -9.11 -20.33
CA ALA A 239 -2.26 -9.83 -19.21
C ALA A 239 -0.76 -10.00 -19.49
N VAL A 240 0.08 -9.17 -18.86
CA VAL A 240 1.52 -9.27 -19.01
C VAL A 240 1.94 -10.49 -18.20
N PRO A 241 2.46 -11.55 -18.83
CA PRO A 241 2.94 -12.71 -18.09
C PRO A 241 4.14 -12.26 -17.24
N VAL A 242 3.90 -12.10 -15.94
CA VAL A 242 4.97 -11.80 -14.97
C VAL A 242 5.61 -13.12 -14.58
N VAL A 243 6.81 -13.37 -15.09
CA VAL A 243 7.64 -14.48 -14.62
C VAL A 243 8.40 -14.01 -13.40
N ARG A 244 8.08 -14.56 -12.23
CA ARG A 244 8.85 -14.33 -11.01
C ARG A 244 10.11 -15.19 -11.07
N LEU A 245 11.26 -14.56 -11.23
CA LEU A 245 12.55 -15.24 -11.14
C LEU A 245 12.67 -15.90 -9.76
N MET A 246 13.19 -17.12 -9.71
CA MET A 246 13.41 -17.79 -8.44
C MET A 246 14.53 -17.08 -7.67
N TYR A 247 14.40 -17.03 -6.34
CA TYR A 247 15.42 -16.47 -5.47
C TYR A 247 16.73 -17.26 -5.68
N GLY A 248 17.80 -16.60 -6.14
CA GLY A 248 19.10 -17.22 -6.44
C GLY A 248 19.40 -17.46 -7.94
N GLU A 249 18.46 -17.22 -8.86
CA GLU A 249 18.74 -17.35 -10.31
C GLU A 249 19.66 -16.25 -10.85
N ILE A 250 19.49 -15.01 -10.39
CA ILE A 250 20.31 -13.86 -10.81
C ILE A 250 21.06 -13.23 -9.62
N SER A 251 20.38 -13.08 -8.48
CA SER A 251 20.89 -12.31 -7.33
C SER A 251 22.05 -12.95 -6.56
N GLU A 252 22.25 -14.26 -6.68
CA GLU A 252 23.38 -14.98 -6.02
C GLU A 252 24.44 -15.47 -7.01
N ALA A 253 24.21 -15.34 -8.32
CA ALA A 253 25.21 -15.66 -9.30
C ALA A 253 26.29 -14.56 -9.25
N SER A 254 27.40 -14.84 -8.56
CA SER A 254 28.51 -13.90 -8.43
C SER A 254 29.04 -13.43 -9.80
N ILE A 255 28.91 -14.26 -10.84
CA ILE A 255 29.19 -13.93 -12.25
C ILE A 255 28.32 -14.81 -13.15
N VAL A 256 27.53 -14.21 -14.04
CA VAL A 256 26.90 -14.90 -15.18
C VAL A 256 27.77 -14.67 -16.42
N LEU A 257 28.35 -15.74 -16.98
CA LEU A 257 29.18 -15.67 -18.19
C LEU A 257 28.43 -16.24 -19.39
N LEU A 258 28.08 -15.37 -20.32
CA LEU A 258 27.59 -15.74 -21.65
C LEU A 258 28.79 -15.86 -22.59
N LEU A 259 29.11 -17.09 -23.00
CA LEU A 259 30.26 -17.36 -23.87
C LEU A 259 29.82 -17.52 -25.33
N PRO A 260 30.55 -16.90 -26.29
CA PRO A 260 30.32 -17.14 -27.69
C PRO A 260 30.63 -18.60 -28.05
N VAL A 261 29.76 -19.22 -28.83
CA VAL A 261 29.96 -20.59 -29.32
C VAL A 261 30.55 -20.54 -30.73
N VAL A 262 31.63 -21.29 -30.93
CA VAL A 262 32.24 -21.54 -32.25
C VAL A 262 32.09 -23.02 -32.56
N LYS A 263 31.66 -23.36 -33.78
CA LYS A 263 31.60 -24.77 -34.18
C LYS A 263 33.01 -25.28 -34.44
N GLU A 264 33.24 -26.55 -34.14
CA GLU A 264 34.53 -27.22 -34.36
C GLU A 264 35.00 -27.11 -35.83
N THR A 265 34.06 -27.09 -36.78
CA THR A 265 34.30 -26.96 -38.22
C THR A 265 34.79 -25.59 -38.67
N ASP A 266 34.67 -24.55 -37.84
CA ASP A 266 34.88 -23.16 -38.27
C ASP A 266 36.36 -22.72 -38.17
N GLY A 267 37.22 -23.53 -37.55
CA GLY A 267 38.66 -23.31 -37.47
C GLY A 267 39.10 -22.11 -36.61
N VAL A 268 40.43 -21.91 -36.51
CA VAL A 268 41.06 -20.91 -35.62
C VAL A 268 40.64 -19.47 -35.95
N LYS A 269 40.43 -19.15 -37.23
CA LYS A 269 39.99 -17.82 -37.68
C LYS A 269 38.64 -17.41 -37.08
N ALA A 270 37.74 -18.36 -36.84
CA ALA A 270 36.45 -18.08 -36.23
C ALA A 270 36.55 -17.83 -34.71
N VAL A 271 37.53 -18.44 -34.04
CA VAL A 271 37.84 -18.18 -32.63
C VAL A 271 38.39 -16.76 -32.46
N ASP A 272 39.27 -16.31 -33.36
CA ASP A 272 39.83 -14.96 -33.30
C ASP A 272 38.81 -13.85 -33.57
N LEU A 273 37.80 -14.13 -34.40
CA LEU A 273 36.70 -13.21 -34.67
C LEU A 273 35.64 -13.20 -33.56
N ALA A 274 35.65 -14.18 -32.65
CA ALA A 274 34.67 -14.27 -31.57
C ALA A 274 34.84 -13.07 -30.61
N PRO A 275 33.72 -12.46 -30.16
CA PRO A 275 33.78 -11.36 -29.21
C PRO A 275 34.53 -11.80 -27.95
N ARG A 276 35.69 -11.17 -27.68
CA ARG A 276 36.57 -11.55 -26.55
C ARG A 276 36.01 -11.14 -25.19
N ARG A 277 35.01 -10.25 -25.17
CA ARG A 277 34.34 -9.78 -23.96
C ARG A 277 33.01 -9.13 -24.34
N SER A 278 31.90 -9.79 -24.04
CA SER A 278 30.61 -9.11 -24.02
C SER A 278 30.50 -8.33 -22.72
N GLN A 279 30.27 -7.04 -22.81
CA GLN A 279 29.89 -6.25 -21.65
C GLN A 279 28.52 -6.75 -21.21
N THR A 280 28.40 -7.19 -19.97
CA THR A 280 27.14 -7.61 -19.37
C THR A 280 26.56 -6.42 -18.63
N ASP A 281 25.30 -6.10 -18.89
CA ASP A 281 24.55 -5.20 -18.01
C ASP A 281 24.40 -5.87 -16.64
N ALA A 282 24.69 -5.14 -15.56
CA ALA A 282 24.85 -5.69 -14.22
C ALA A 282 23.52 -6.21 -13.63
N ASP A 283 22.39 -5.66 -14.08
CA ASP A 283 21.09 -5.90 -13.46
C ASP A 283 20.30 -7.06 -14.11
N LEU A 284 20.49 -7.29 -15.42
CA LEU A 284 19.75 -8.31 -16.19
C LEU A 284 20.65 -9.25 -17.00
N GLY A 285 21.98 -9.10 -16.93
CA GLY A 285 22.93 -9.96 -17.64
C GLY A 285 22.87 -9.85 -19.17
N ILE A 286 22.44 -8.69 -19.70
CA ILE A 286 22.29 -8.46 -21.14
C ILE A 286 23.67 -8.35 -21.78
N VAL A 287 23.89 -9.09 -22.86
CA VAL A 287 25.13 -9.05 -23.65
C VAL A 287 24.90 -8.33 -24.97
N GLU A 288 25.54 -7.18 -25.11
CA GLU A 288 25.62 -6.49 -26.40
C GLU A 288 26.78 -7.04 -27.24
N VAL A 289 26.53 -7.26 -28.53
CA VAL A 289 27.52 -7.74 -29.49
C VAL A 289 27.45 -6.89 -30.74
N ASP A 290 28.55 -6.16 -31.05
CA ASP A 290 28.64 -5.20 -32.15
C ASP A 290 28.48 -5.81 -33.55
N LYS A 291 28.66 -7.13 -33.69
CA LYS A 291 28.63 -7.85 -34.97
C LYS A 291 27.71 -9.06 -34.89
N GLY A 292 27.02 -9.34 -36.00
CA GLY A 292 25.93 -10.32 -36.13
C GLY A 292 26.26 -11.80 -35.84
N TRP A 293 26.78 -12.10 -34.65
CA TRP A 293 27.20 -13.43 -34.16
C TRP A 293 26.01 -14.35 -33.81
N TRP A 294 24.81 -13.77 -33.68
CA TRP A 294 23.57 -14.40 -33.23
C TRP A 294 23.09 -15.60 -34.08
N THR A 295 23.62 -15.78 -35.29
CA THR A 295 23.28 -16.91 -36.17
C THR A 295 23.94 -18.24 -35.76
N ARG A 296 24.92 -18.22 -34.83
CA ARG A 296 25.69 -19.42 -34.42
C ARG A 296 25.34 -20.00 -33.03
N GLY A 297 24.42 -19.34 -32.30
CA GLY A 297 23.88 -19.82 -31.02
C GLY A 297 24.74 -19.48 -29.80
N TYR A 298 24.14 -19.56 -28.61
CA TYR A 298 24.78 -19.26 -27.32
C TYR A 298 24.59 -20.44 -26.35
N THR A 299 25.53 -20.64 -25.43
CA THR A 299 25.38 -21.58 -24.29
C THR A 299 25.66 -20.86 -22.99
N CYS A 300 24.73 -20.97 -22.05
CA CYS A 300 24.88 -20.41 -20.71
C CYS A 300 25.62 -21.41 -19.81
N TRP A 301 26.64 -20.93 -19.12
CA TRP A 301 27.40 -21.70 -18.15
C TRP A 301 27.34 -21.02 -16.79
N ARG A 302 27.02 -21.80 -15.74
CA ARG A 302 26.97 -21.32 -14.35
C ARG A 302 28.18 -21.88 -13.60
N ARG A 303 28.89 -21.03 -12.87
CA ARG A 303 29.98 -21.46 -11.98
C ARG A 303 29.47 -21.48 -10.55
N GLU A 304 29.63 -22.62 -9.90
CA GLU A 304 29.26 -22.81 -8.50
C GLU A 304 30.49 -23.40 -7.78
N GLY A 305 31.24 -22.55 -7.09
CA GLY A 305 32.56 -22.90 -6.55
C GLY A 305 33.58 -23.26 -7.65
N SER A 306 34.12 -24.48 -7.59
CA SER A 306 35.10 -25.01 -8.55
C SER A 306 34.48 -25.71 -9.76
N TRP A 307 33.15 -25.85 -9.79
CA TRP A 307 32.43 -26.65 -10.78
C TRP A 307 31.69 -25.77 -11.79
N TRP A 308 31.60 -26.25 -13.04
CA TRP A 308 30.90 -25.59 -14.14
C TRP A 308 29.68 -26.40 -14.57
N TRP A 309 28.50 -25.78 -14.51
CA TRP A 309 27.23 -26.36 -14.91
C TRP A 309 26.80 -25.82 -16.27
N ARG A 310 26.36 -26.71 -17.18
CA ARG A 310 25.79 -26.34 -18.48
C ARG A 310 24.27 -26.17 -18.34
N GLY A 311 23.76 -24.96 -18.57
CA GLY A 311 22.31 -24.74 -18.66
C GLY A 311 21.74 -25.37 -19.94
N ALA A 312 20.61 -26.08 -19.82
CA ALA A 312 19.93 -26.70 -20.96
C ALA A 312 19.40 -25.62 -21.93
N ARG A 313 19.51 -25.89 -23.24
CA ARG A 313 19.07 -25.02 -24.33
C ARG A 313 17.55 -24.87 -24.30
N SER A 314 17.01 -23.77 -23.81
CA SER A 314 15.69 -23.21 -24.20
C SER A 314 15.30 -22.03 -23.32
N CYS A 315 15.90 -20.88 -23.54
CA CYS A 315 15.27 -19.59 -23.24
C CYS A 315 15.73 -18.64 -24.35
N TRP A 316 14.85 -17.79 -24.84
CA TRP A 316 15.12 -16.78 -25.89
C TRP A 316 15.05 -17.23 -27.36
N ARG A 317 14.16 -18.16 -27.72
CA ARG A 317 13.62 -18.25 -29.10
C ARG A 317 12.21 -17.67 -29.15
N LYS A 318 12.12 -16.33 -29.32
CA LYS A 318 11.06 -15.55 -29.99
C LYS A 318 10.98 -14.15 -29.34
N ALA A 319 11.58 -13.13 -29.96
CA ALA A 319 11.15 -11.73 -29.81
C ALA A 319 11.85 -10.78 -30.81
N LEU A 320 12.07 -11.20 -32.06
CA LEU A 320 12.36 -10.25 -33.14
C LEU A 320 11.63 -10.74 -34.39
N ALA A 321 10.30 -10.59 -34.37
CA ALA A 321 9.49 -10.66 -35.57
C ALA A 321 9.84 -9.46 -36.46
N ARG A 322 10.03 -9.74 -37.75
CA ARG A 322 10.34 -8.79 -38.82
C ARG A 322 9.34 -7.62 -38.84
N PRO A 323 9.75 -6.41 -39.26
CA PRO A 323 8.79 -5.37 -39.58
C PRO A 323 7.97 -5.80 -40.79
N GLN A 324 6.66 -5.93 -40.60
CA GLN A 324 5.67 -6.10 -41.66
C GLN A 324 5.74 -4.87 -42.56
N ARG A 325 6.27 -5.05 -43.77
CA ARG A 325 6.15 -4.06 -44.83
C ARG A 325 4.67 -3.92 -45.16
N ARG A 326 4.11 -2.74 -44.92
CA ARG A 326 2.84 -2.29 -45.50
C ARG A 326 3.02 -2.23 -47.02
N TRP A 327 2.12 -2.89 -47.74
CA TRP A 327 1.65 -2.47 -49.05
C TRP A 327 0.18 -2.10 -48.89
#